data_AF-A0A9P7FVC2-F1
#
_entry.id   AF-A0A9P7FVC2-F1
#
_cell.length_a   1.000
_cell.length_b   1.000
_cell.length_c   1.000
_cell.angle_alpha   90.00
_cell.angle_beta   90.00
_cell.angle_gamma   90.00
#
_symmetry.space_group_name_H-M   'P 1'
#
loop_
_entity.id
_entity.type
_entity.pdbx_description
1 polymer ?
#
loop_
_entity_poly.entity_id
_entity_poly.type
_entity_poly.pdbx_seq_one_letter_code
_entity_poly.pdbx_strand_id
1 'polypeptide(L)'
;MVSTPNKSAILNGMPSHRKHTSLVSHQDSNDIQKKQLGVFSIFILAVVALILGLEAIDRSWESSGRSQIRQRWGIEIKNHQNEEVHWRSRLDDLYRKGVELVEKQDEMNQDYVRREEQWKIRMDHTEATHSQRLNELNERYQNKEQEYLLQEEQWKIRVNRAESTYSQHLNELNERYRLKKAEYVLQEEQWKIRTDLAETTFKQRFNELNEIYRQRETELQEKIEHFEEDLQKRFEEELRRKFEREKRQPERARVYWSNIQGEDHCIANGRKKYTAQLANLLPTVDAMDACENTPVEINGITYGSPISCEDQGNGVIRGHWIADKELMCAAYWEFTQVKDCTAPKSGLRRVEAKLGAVHDSEDRETLCLTTPLTINGETYERPMACPNWISWEKYGFWGIWDVADESCT
;
A
#
# COMPACT_ATOMS: atom_id res chain seq x y z
N MET A 1 -17.50 21.96 24.09
CA MET A 1 -17.95 21.87 25.50
C MET A 1 -17.54 20.51 26.06
N VAL A 2 -16.41 20.41 26.76
CA VAL A 2 -16.19 19.43 27.83
C VAL A 2 -15.21 20.09 28.80
N SER A 3 -15.75 20.48 29.95
CA SER A 3 -15.00 20.98 31.10
C SER A 3 -14.61 19.78 31.95
N THR A 4 -13.36 19.70 32.38
CA THR A 4 -12.98 18.94 33.57
C THR A 4 -12.05 19.77 34.46
N PRO A 5 -12.28 19.79 35.79
CA PRO A 5 -11.45 20.48 36.77
C PRO A 5 -10.63 19.50 37.64
N ASN A 6 -9.54 19.95 38.25
CA ASN A 6 -9.05 19.57 39.59
C ASN A 6 -7.75 20.35 39.89
N LYS A 7 -7.65 21.17 40.94
CA LYS A 7 -7.62 20.94 42.41
C LYS A 7 -6.28 20.40 42.95
N SER A 8 -5.62 21.30 43.70
CA SER A 8 -4.94 21.13 45.01
C SER A 8 -3.79 20.13 45.19
N ALA A 9 -2.63 20.59 45.73
CA ALA A 9 -2.31 20.58 47.17
C ALA A 9 -0.86 21.10 47.43
N ILE A 10 -0.66 22.07 48.34
CA ILE A 10 -0.18 22.00 49.75
C ILE A 10 1.18 21.30 50.00
N LEU A 11 2.18 22.02 50.55
CA LEU A 11 2.86 21.80 51.86
C LEU A 11 4.37 22.21 51.91
N ASN A 12 4.72 22.79 53.07
CA ASN A 12 6.04 22.87 53.74
C ASN A 12 7.06 23.91 53.22
N GLY A 13 7.76 24.70 54.03
CA GLY A 13 7.86 24.73 55.49
C GLY A 13 9.26 25.20 55.94
N MET A 14 9.35 26.45 56.41
CA MET A 14 10.08 26.84 57.64
C MET A 14 11.66 26.78 57.64
N PRO A 15 12.36 27.20 58.72
CA PRO A 15 13.17 28.44 58.71
C PRO A 15 14.66 28.25 59.07
N SER A 16 15.50 29.27 58.88
CA SER A 16 16.87 29.31 59.45
C SER A 16 16.94 30.27 60.64
N HIS A 17 17.43 29.76 61.77
CA HIS A 17 17.45 30.38 63.08
C HIS A 17 18.81 30.08 63.74
N ARG A 18 19.40 31.08 64.42
CA ARG A 18 20.30 30.98 65.61
C ARG A 18 21.75 30.49 65.40
N LYS A 19 22.77 30.85 66.21
CA LYS A 19 23.01 31.80 67.32
C LYS A 19 24.50 31.66 67.75
N HIS A 20 25.08 32.75 68.30
CA HIS A 20 26.04 32.83 69.44
C HIS A 20 27.42 32.11 69.32
N THR A 21 28.51 32.42 70.03
CA THR A 21 28.84 33.02 71.35
C THR A 21 30.38 33.28 71.34
N SER A 22 30.95 34.39 71.84
CA SER A 22 31.58 34.59 73.18
C SER A 22 32.85 33.72 73.44
N LEU A 23 33.92 34.03 74.20
CA LEU A 23 34.37 35.09 75.14
C LEU A 23 35.76 34.61 75.69
N VAL A 24 36.40 35.39 76.58
CA VAL A 24 37.42 34.98 77.62
C VAL A 24 38.90 34.90 77.18
N SER A 25 39.96 35.26 77.93
CA SER A 25 40.31 36.19 79.03
C SER A 25 41.76 35.91 79.48
N HIS A 26 42.42 36.86 80.16
CA HIS A 26 43.36 36.68 81.29
C HIS A 26 44.75 36.03 81.07
N GLN A 27 45.82 36.27 81.86
CA GLN A 27 46.17 37.23 82.92
C GLN A 27 47.62 36.93 83.44
N ASP A 28 48.32 37.98 83.86
CA ASP A 28 49.39 38.19 84.88
C ASP A 28 50.38 37.11 85.36
N SER A 29 51.57 37.60 85.74
CA SER A 29 52.20 37.58 87.11
C SER A 29 53.70 37.19 87.08
N ASN A 30 54.60 38.10 87.47
CA ASN A 30 55.21 38.31 88.81
C ASN A 30 56.37 37.34 89.12
N ASP A 31 57.62 37.77 89.33
CA ASP A 31 58.23 38.50 90.48
C ASP A 31 58.84 37.53 91.53
N ILE A 32 59.76 38.03 92.38
CA ILE A 32 60.43 37.44 93.58
C ILE A 32 61.87 36.91 93.34
N GLN A 33 62.88 37.04 94.22
CA GLN A 33 63.40 38.04 95.17
C GLN A 33 64.59 37.42 95.96
N LYS A 34 65.60 38.26 96.29
CA LYS A 34 66.33 38.41 97.59
C LYS A 34 67.20 37.30 98.27
N LYS A 35 68.44 37.75 98.60
CA LYS A 35 69.16 37.86 99.92
C LYS A 35 69.59 36.62 100.74
N GLN A 36 70.83 36.66 101.28
CA GLN A 36 71.23 36.69 102.74
C GLN A 36 72.75 36.37 102.94
N LEU A 37 73.55 37.23 103.62
CA LEU A 37 74.16 37.11 104.99
C LEU A 37 75.07 35.87 105.22
N GLY A 38 76.27 35.86 105.81
CA GLY A 38 77.00 36.79 106.69
C GLY A 38 77.24 36.15 108.08
N VAL A 39 78.40 35.51 108.37
CA VAL A 39 78.85 35.09 109.74
C VAL A 39 80.38 34.87 109.76
N PHE A 40 81.01 35.09 110.93
CA PHE A 40 82.40 34.80 111.35
C PHE A 40 83.41 35.97 111.41
N SER A 41 82.98 36.99 112.16
CA SER A 41 83.81 37.63 113.19
C SER A 41 83.72 36.79 114.49
N ILE A 42 84.79 36.70 115.29
CA ILE A 42 84.96 35.85 116.50
C ILE A 42 85.74 34.56 116.21
N PHE A 43 87.00 34.71 115.78
CA PHE A 43 88.06 33.80 116.22
C PHE A 43 89.33 34.62 116.44
N ILE A 44 89.56 34.98 117.70
CA ILE A 44 90.84 34.79 118.37
C ILE A 44 91.98 35.70 117.82
N LEU A 45 92.34 36.86 118.37
CA LEU A 45 92.22 37.44 119.72
C LEU A 45 92.63 36.55 120.92
N ALA A 46 93.09 35.32 120.70
CA ALA A 46 93.68 34.47 121.77
C ALA A 46 95.09 33.92 121.44
N VAL A 47 95.75 34.40 120.39
CA VAL A 47 97.17 34.05 120.10
C VAL A 47 98.16 35.13 120.60
N VAL A 48 97.67 36.34 120.91
CA VAL A 48 98.49 37.43 121.45
C VAL A 48 98.81 37.27 122.96
N ALA A 49 98.16 36.32 123.64
CA ALA A 49 98.36 36.08 125.08
C ALA A 49 99.42 34.99 125.43
N LEU A 50 100.08 34.38 124.45
CA LEU A 50 101.04 33.27 124.66
C LEU A 50 102.50 33.61 124.32
N ILE A 51 102.81 34.83 123.88
CA ILE A 51 104.16 35.21 123.39
C ILE A 51 104.95 36.11 124.38
N LEU A 52 104.36 36.55 125.50
CA LEU A 52 105.04 37.43 126.47
C LEU A 52 105.04 36.86 127.89
N GLY A 53 105.84 35.81 128.11
CA GLY A 53 106.15 35.36 129.46
C GLY A 53 107.01 34.12 129.45
N LEU A 54 108.33 34.30 129.59
CA LEU A 54 109.25 33.46 130.37
C LEU A 54 110.70 33.89 130.04
N GLU A 55 111.17 34.90 130.77
CA GLU A 55 112.59 35.20 130.96
C GLU A 55 113.14 34.40 132.15
N ALA A 56 114.41 34.00 132.01
CA ALA A 56 115.43 33.84 133.06
C ALA A 56 115.25 32.74 134.14
N ILE A 57 116.20 31.80 134.19
CA ILE A 57 117.00 31.48 135.39
C ILE A 57 118.32 30.82 134.96
N ASP A 58 119.35 31.18 135.72
CA ASP A 58 120.78 31.21 135.46
C ASP A 58 121.54 30.02 136.08
N ARG A 59 122.72 29.78 135.51
CA ARG A 59 123.97 29.16 136.06
C ARG A 59 123.90 28.05 137.12
N SER A 60 124.56 26.93 136.78
CA SER A 60 125.73 26.37 137.51
C SER A 60 126.00 24.94 137.04
N TRP A 61 127.18 24.64 136.47
CA TRP A 61 128.07 23.54 136.91
C TRP A 61 129.18 23.11 135.92
N GLU A 62 130.19 22.52 136.54
CA GLU A 62 131.57 22.30 136.14
C GLU A 62 131.86 21.29 135.01
N SER A 63 133.13 21.36 134.61
CA SER A 63 133.86 20.65 133.57
C SER A 63 134.05 19.15 133.82
N SER A 64 133.59 18.29 132.90
CA SER A 64 134.28 17.05 132.44
C SER A 64 133.51 16.27 131.34
N GLY A 65 133.18 16.88 130.19
CA GLY A 65 132.36 16.16 129.18
C GLY A 65 132.28 16.73 127.76
N ARG A 66 133.22 17.60 127.35
CA ARG A 66 133.10 18.37 126.08
C ARG A 66 133.54 17.64 124.80
N SER A 67 134.00 16.39 124.88
CA SER A 67 134.44 15.63 123.68
C SER A 67 133.41 14.63 123.13
N GLN A 68 132.40 14.20 123.90
CA GLN A 68 131.35 13.27 123.42
C GLN A 68 130.09 13.97 122.87
N ILE A 69 129.79 15.20 123.31
CA ILE A 69 128.59 15.94 122.87
C ILE A 69 128.70 16.42 121.40
N ARG A 70 129.90 16.76 120.91
CA ARG A 70 130.09 17.20 119.51
C ARG A 70 129.79 16.11 118.47
N GLN A 71 129.93 14.83 118.83
CA GLN A 71 129.55 13.74 117.92
C GLN A 71 128.04 13.47 117.91
N ARG A 72 127.31 13.69 119.02
CA ARG A 72 125.85 13.54 119.05
C ARG A 72 125.12 14.69 118.33
N TRP A 73 125.57 15.93 118.49
CA TRP A 73 124.95 17.10 117.84
C TRP A 73 125.06 17.10 116.31
N GLY A 74 126.14 16.52 115.75
CA GLY A 74 126.28 16.37 114.30
C GLY A 74 125.28 15.38 113.67
N ILE A 75 124.73 14.46 114.47
CA ILE A 75 123.71 13.49 114.02
C ILE A 75 122.32 14.11 114.07
N GLU A 76 122.01 14.88 115.13
CA GLU A 76 120.72 15.57 115.29
C GLU A 76 120.47 16.64 114.22
N ILE A 77 121.49 17.41 113.84
CA ILE A 77 121.36 18.42 112.77
C ILE A 77 121.07 17.76 111.42
N LYS A 78 121.67 16.59 111.13
CA LYS A 78 121.38 15.85 109.89
C LYS A 78 119.97 15.27 109.89
N ASN A 79 119.45 14.83 111.04
CA ASN A 79 118.07 14.36 111.13
C ASN A 79 117.07 15.50 110.93
N HIS A 80 117.31 16.68 111.52
CA HIS A 80 116.42 17.83 111.30
C HIS A 80 116.46 18.36 109.86
N GLN A 81 117.62 18.37 109.20
CA GLN A 81 117.69 18.72 107.78
C GLN A 81 116.94 17.71 106.90
N ASN A 82 116.99 16.42 107.24
CA ASN A 82 116.23 15.38 106.53
C ASN A 82 114.71 15.52 106.78
N GLU A 83 114.29 15.85 107.99
CA GLU A 83 112.88 16.11 108.31
C GLU A 83 112.35 17.38 107.64
N GLU A 84 113.14 18.46 107.56
CA GLU A 84 112.74 19.69 106.88
C GLU A 84 112.58 19.46 105.37
N VAL A 85 113.48 18.69 104.74
CA VAL A 85 113.35 18.28 103.34
C VAL A 85 112.11 17.40 103.15
N HIS A 86 111.80 16.52 104.10
CA HIS A 86 110.60 15.69 104.06
C HIS A 86 109.31 16.53 104.18
N TRP A 87 109.26 17.48 105.11
CA TRP A 87 108.10 18.36 105.29
C TRP A 87 107.89 19.30 104.12
N ARG A 88 108.96 19.88 103.54
CA ARG A 88 108.86 20.69 102.32
C ARG A 88 108.36 19.86 101.13
N SER A 89 108.89 18.64 100.95
CA SER A 89 108.42 17.73 99.91
C SER A 89 106.94 17.35 100.07
N ARG A 90 106.46 17.20 101.31
CA ARG A 90 105.06 16.88 101.59
C ARG A 90 104.13 18.09 101.40
N LEU A 91 104.59 19.29 101.74
CA LEU A 91 103.85 20.53 101.50
C LEU A 91 103.73 20.80 99.99
N ASP A 92 104.81 20.58 99.23
CA ASP A 92 104.82 20.71 97.78
C ASP A 92 103.90 19.67 97.11
N ASP A 93 103.81 18.45 97.63
CA ASP A 93 102.86 17.42 97.16
C ASP A 93 101.40 17.81 97.44
N LEU A 94 101.11 18.35 98.63
CA LEU A 94 99.76 18.86 98.96
C LEU A 94 99.38 20.07 98.13
N TYR A 95 100.31 21.00 97.91
CA TYR A 95 100.09 22.17 97.07
C TYR A 95 99.85 21.76 95.62
N ARG A 96 100.64 20.82 95.10
CA ARG A 96 100.45 20.23 93.75
C ARG A 96 99.08 19.57 93.62
N LYS A 97 98.67 18.74 94.58
CA LYS A 97 97.33 18.14 94.60
C LYS A 97 96.21 19.17 94.69
N GLY A 98 96.42 20.26 95.43
CA GLY A 98 95.49 21.37 95.51
C GLY A 98 95.31 22.07 94.15
N VAL A 99 96.42 22.33 93.45
CA VAL A 99 96.40 22.90 92.08
C VAL A 99 95.72 21.93 91.12
N GLU A 100 96.06 20.64 91.14
CA GLU A 100 95.42 19.61 90.31
C GLU A 100 93.91 19.52 90.54
N LEU A 101 93.43 19.68 91.78
CA LEU A 101 92.00 19.68 92.09
C LEU A 101 91.30 20.93 91.57
N VAL A 102 91.93 22.10 91.65
CA VAL A 102 91.39 23.35 91.09
C VAL A 102 91.36 23.27 89.56
N GLU A 103 92.44 22.81 88.93
CA GLU A 103 92.49 22.59 87.48
C GLU A 103 91.41 21.60 87.03
N LYS A 104 91.24 20.48 87.75
CA LYS A 104 90.19 19.50 87.45
C LYS A 104 88.78 20.05 87.67
N GLN A 105 88.59 20.93 88.65
CA GLN A 105 87.32 21.61 88.86
C GLN A 105 87.04 22.62 87.75
N ASP A 106 88.06 23.36 87.30
CA ASP A 106 87.96 24.29 86.17
C ASP A 106 87.70 23.56 84.85
N GLU A 107 88.37 22.43 84.60
CA GLU A 107 88.08 21.55 83.45
C GLU A 107 86.64 21.03 83.48
N MET A 108 86.14 20.63 84.64
CA MET A 108 84.76 20.16 84.80
C MET A 108 83.76 21.30 84.59
N ASN A 109 84.04 22.50 85.08
CA ASN A 109 83.22 23.68 84.86
C ASN A 109 83.22 24.09 83.38
N GLN A 110 84.38 24.08 82.71
CA GLN A 110 84.48 24.34 81.27
C GLN A 110 83.77 23.27 80.44
N ASP A 111 83.87 22.00 80.83
CA ASP A 111 83.12 20.91 80.19
C ASP A 111 81.60 21.06 80.39
N TYR A 112 81.16 21.45 81.58
CA TYR A 112 79.75 21.76 81.84
C TYR A 112 79.24 22.89 80.95
N VAL A 113 79.97 24.01 80.88
CA VAL A 113 79.62 25.15 80.01
C VAL A 113 79.57 24.73 78.54
N ARG A 114 80.59 23.98 78.07
CA ARG A 114 80.59 23.44 76.68
C ARG A 114 79.39 22.54 76.42
N ARG A 115 79.02 21.67 77.35
CA ARG A 115 77.84 20.80 77.21
C ARG A 115 76.54 21.61 77.20
N GLU A 116 76.45 22.65 78.00
CA GLU A 116 75.30 23.56 78.03
C GLU A 116 75.16 24.33 76.72
N GLU A 117 76.26 24.88 76.19
CA GLU A 117 76.29 25.54 74.88
C GLU A 117 75.93 24.58 73.75
N GLN A 118 76.51 23.39 73.73
CA GLN A 118 76.16 22.35 72.76
C GLN A 118 74.68 21.93 72.86
N TRP A 119 74.13 21.89 74.07
CA TRP A 119 72.72 21.60 74.29
C TRP A 119 71.83 22.73 73.76
N LYS A 120 72.16 24.00 74.02
CA LYS A 120 71.46 25.16 73.46
C LYS A 120 71.48 25.15 71.93
N ILE A 121 72.65 24.95 71.32
CA ILE A 121 72.78 24.84 69.86
C ILE A 121 71.91 23.70 69.30
N ARG A 122 71.87 22.54 69.96
CA ARG A 122 71.00 21.42 69.54
C ARG A 122 69.52 21.76 69.68
N MET A 123 69.12 22.46 70.74
CA MET A 123 67.75 22.90 70.94
C MET A 123 67.33 23.92 69.88
N ASP A 124 68.14 24.95 69.64
CA ASP A 124 67.88 25.98 68.61
C ASP A 124 67.80 25.34 67.22
N HIS A 125 68.70 24.40 66.90
CA HIS A 125 68.65 23.66 65.64
C HIS A 125 67.39 22.80 65.52
N THR A 126 66.96 22.15 66.61
CA THR A 126 65.74 21.34 66.62
C THR A 126 64.50 22.21 66.47
N GLU A 127 64.45 23.35 67.15
CA GLU A 127 63.38 24.33 67.04
C GLU A 127 63.31 24.94 65.63
N ALA A 128 64.44 25.33 65.06
CA ALA A 128 64.53 25.82 63.69
C ALA A 128 64.06 24.75 62.68
N THR A 129 64.48 23.50 62.86
CA THR A 129 64.05 22.37 62.01
C THR A 129 62.54 22.11 62.15
N HIS A 130 62.00 22.20 63.37
CA HIS A 130 60.57 22.01 63.62
C HIS A 130 59.75 23.16 63.00
N SER A 131 60.20 24.40 63.19
CA SER A 131 59.60 25.60 62.58
C SER A 131 59.62 25.52 61.05
N GLN A 132 60.74 25.09 60.45
CA GLN A 132 60.83 24.85 59.02
C GLN A 132 59.83 23.79 58.55
N ARG A 133 59.75 22.64 59.23
CA ARG A 133 58.77 21.58 58.90
C ARG A 133 57.33 22.06 59.03
N LEU A 134 57.03 22.90 60.02
CA LEU A 134 55.69 23.47 60.20
C LEU A 134 55.35 24.42 59.05
N ASN A 135 56.30 25.26 58.63
CA ASN A 135 56.13 26.15 57.49
C ASN A 135 55.94 25.36 56.18
N GLU A 136 56.75 24.33 55.95
CA GLU A 136 56.59 23.43 54.79
C GLU A 136 55.23 22.72 54.79
N LEU A 137 54.76 22.27 55.96
CA LEU A 137 53.44 21.64 56.07
C LEU A 137 52.31 22.63 55.82
N ASN A 138 52.44 23.86 56.34
CA ASN A 138 51.46 24.92 56.13
C ASN A 138 51.40 25.36 54.66
N GLU A 139 52.55 25.49 53.99
CA GLU A 139 52.63 25.78 52.56
C GLU A 139 52.00 24.64 51.73
N ARG A 140 52.28 23.37 52.07
CA ARG A 140 51.61 22.22 51.43
C ARG A 140 50.10 22.24 51.64
N TYR A 141 49.63 22.65 52.82
CA TYR A 141 48.20 22.77 53.11
C TYR A 141 47.57 23.88 52.25
N GLN A 142 48.18 25.07 52.21
CA GLN A 142 47.72 26.18 51.38
C GLN A 142 47.71 25.83 49.89
N ASN A 143 48.76 25.17 49.39
CA ASN A 143 48.83 24.72 48.00
C ASN A 143 47.72 23.72 47.67
N LYS A 144 47.45 22.76 48.57
CA LYS A 144 46.33 21.82 48.41
C LYS A 144 44.98 22.54 48.44
N GLU A 145 44.80 23.52 49.31
CA GLU A 145 43.58 24.32 49.39
C GLU A 145 43.34 25.08 48.08
N GLN A 146 44.37 25.71 47.52
CA GLN A 146 44.29 26.36 46.19
C GLN A 146 44.00 25.35 45.07
N GLU A 147 44.60 24.17 45.12
CA GLU A 147 44.32 23.10 44.15
C GLU A 147 42.85 22.65 44.22
N TYR A 148 42.29 22.47 45.42
CA TYR A 148 40.88 22.14 45.61
C TYR A 148 39.96 23.23 45.06
N LEU A 149 40.24 24.51 45.34
CA LEU A 149 39.45 25.63 44.82
C LEU A 149 39.50 25.68 43.29
N LEU A 150 40.68 25.46 42.68
CA LEU A 150 40.81 25.40 41.24
C LEU A 150 40.03 24.22 40.64
N GLN A 151 40.09 23.05 41.26
CA GLN A 151 39.32 21.88 40.84
C GLN A 151 37.81 22.13 40.96
N GLU A 152 37.36 22.79 42.04
CA GLU A 152 35.96 23.15 42.24
C GLU A 152 35.47 24.11 41.15
N GLU A 153 36.23 25.15 40.82
CA GLU A 153 35.88 26.08 39.74
C GLU A 153 35.87 25.40 38.37
N GLN A 154 36.85 24.54 38.08
CA GLN A 154 36.85 23.75 36.86
C GLN A 154 35.64 22.82 36.78
N TRP A 155 35.24 22.22 37.90
CA TRP A 155 34.06 21.38 37.97
C TRP A 155 32.78 22.18 37.72
N LYS A 156 32.62 23.35 38.33
CA LYS A 156 31.48 24.27 38.07
C LYS A 156 31.38 24.65 36.59
N ILE A 157 32.51 24.99 35.95
CA ILE A 157 32.54 25.30 34.52
C ILE A 157 32.09 24.10 33.67
N ARG A 158 32.56 22.89 34.00
CA ARG A 158 32.15 21.66 33.30
C ARG A 158 30.67 21.38 33.45
N VAL A 159 30.13 21.52 34.66
CA VAL A 159 28.69 21.33 34.95
C VAL A 159 27.86 22.34 34.18
N ASN A 160 28.18 23.64 34.25
CA ASN A 160 27.45 24.69 33.53
C ASN A 160 27.50 24.48 32.02
N ARG A 161 28.64 24.03 31.47
CA ARG A 161 28.76 23.69 30.04
C ARG A 161 27.86 22.51 29.69
N ALA A 162 27.86 21.44 30.49
CA ALA A 162 27.03 20.27 30.26
C ALA A 162 25.53 20.63 30.34
N GLU A 163 25.13 21.45 31.30
CA GLU A 163 23.75 21.94 31.46
C GLU A 163 23.31 22.82 30.28
N SER A 164 24.19 23.70 29.80
CA SER A 164 23.95 24.52 28.62
C SER A 164 23.77 23.65 27.36
N THR A 165 24.67 22.69 27.13
CA THR A 165 24.56 21.75 26.00
C THR A 165 23.30 20.90 26.08
N TYR A 166 22.95 20.39 27.27
CA TYR A 166 21.71 19.65 27.48
C TYR A 166 20.47 20.50 27.18
N SER A 167 20.44 21.74 27.66
CA SER A 167 19.34 22.68 27.40
C SER A 167 19.20 23.04 25.92
N GLN A 168 20.32 23.25 25.21
CA GLN A 168 20.32 23.45 23.77
C GLN A 168 19.76 22.24 23.03
N HIS A 169 20.21 21.03 23.37
CA HIS A 169 19.73 19.81 22.74
C HIS A 169 18.23 19.59 22.99
N LEU A 170 17.75 19.88 24.20
CA LEU A 170 16.34 19.79 24.54
C LEU A 170 15.49 20.79 23.73
N ASN A 171 15.99 22.02 23.55
CA ASN A 171 15.33 23.03 22.71
C ASN A 171 15.29 22.61 21.23
N GLU A 172 16.39 22.08 20.70
CA GLU A 172 16.44 21.55 19.34
C GLU A 172 15.45 20.38 19.13
N LEU A 173 15.37 19.46 20.09
CA LEU A 173 14.45 18.34 20.04
C LEU A 173 12.99 18.81 20.09
N ASN A 174 12.68 19.77 20.96
CA ASN A 174 11.36 20.39 21.04
C ASN A 174 10.99 21.09 19.74
N GLU A 175 11.92 21.82 19.13
CA GLU A 175 11.65 22.52 17.86
C GLU A 175 11.41 21.52 16.72
N ARG A 176 12.23 20.46 16.63
CA ARG A 176 11.99 19.36 15.67
C ARG A 176 10.61 18.72 15.88
N TYR A 177 10.20 18.51 17.13
CA TYR A 177 8.87 17.99 17.45
C TYR A 177 7.76 18.95 17.02
N ARG A 178 7.91 20.26 17.25
CA ARG A 178 6.95 21.29 16.80
C ARG A 178 6.83 21.34 15.28
N LEU A 179 7.95 21.33 14.56
CA LEU A 179 7.97 21.33 13.10
C LEU A 179 7.31 20.07 12.53
N LYS A 180 7.66 18.89 13.05
CA LYS A 180 7.04 17.63 12.62
C LYS A 180 5.54 17.61 12.91
N LYS A 181 5.11 18.16 14.05
CA LYS A 181 3.69 18.30 14.38
C LYS A 181 2.97 19.25 13.41
N ALA A 182 3.58 20.38 13.07
CA ALA A 182 3.03 21.33 12.10
C ALA A 182 2.92 20.72 10.69
N GLU A 183 3.93 19.94 10.27
CA GLU A 183 3.91 19.19 9.02
C GLU A 183 2.75 18.19 8.96
N TYR A 184 2.52 17.42 10.03
CA TYR A 184 1.37 16.50 10.10
C TYR A 184 0.03 17.23 9.97
N VAL A 185 -0.14 18.37 10.64
CA VAL A 185 -1.36 19.18 10.53
C VAL A 185 -1.57 19.67 9.09
N LEU A 186 -0.51 20.16 8.44
CA LEU A 186 -0.58 20.60 7.04
C LEU A 186 -0.94 19.45 6.09
N GLN A 187 -0.34 18.27 6.29
CA GLN A 187 -0.67 17.09 5.50
C GLN A 187 -2.12 16.65 5.71
N GLU A 188 -2.64 16.73 6.93
CA GLU A 188 -4.03 16.42 7.26
C GLU A 188 -4.99 17.41 6.56
N GLU A 189 -4.70 18.72 6.58
CA GLU A 189 -5.48 19.72 5.86
C GLU A 189 -5.46 19.50 4.35
N GLN A 190 -4.28 19.23 3.76
CA GLN A 190 -4.18 18.90 2.33
C GLN A 190 -4.93 17.62 1.97
N TRP A 191 -4.95 16.62 2.86
CA TRP A 191 -5.73 15.41 2.66
C TRP A 191 -7.23 15.68 2.70
N LYS A 192 -7.70 16.51 3.64
CA LYS A 192 -9.12 16.95 3.70
C LYS A 192 -9.53 17.68 2.42
N ILE A 193 -8.76 18.68 1.99
CA ILE A 193 -9.03 19.43 0.75
C ILE A 193 -9.10 18.50 -0.47
N ARG A 194 -8.17 17.55 -0.61
CA ARG A 194 -8.18 16.58 -1.71
C ARG A 194 -9.39 15.67 -1.66
N THR A 195 -9.80 15.24 -0.47
CA THR A 195 -10.96 14.36 -0.27
C THR A 195 -12.25 15.09 -0.61
N ASP A 196 -12.43 16.32 -0.13
CA ASP A 196 -13.60 17.15 -0.44
C ASP A 196 -13.70 17.46 -1.95
N LEU A 197 -12.56 17.75 -2.59
CA LEU A 197 -12.51 17.96 -4.04
C LEU A 197 -12.86 16.68 -4.82
N ALA A 198 -12.37 15.52 -4.38
CA ALA A 198 -12.71 14.24 -5.00
C ALA A 198 -14.21 13.92 -4.84
N GLU A 199 -14.78 14.16 -3.66
CA GLU A 199 -16.20 13.92 -3.39
C GLU A 199 -17.10 14.84 -4.23
N THR A 200 -16.77 16.14 -4.32
CA THR A 200 -17.53 17.09 -5.15
C THR A 200 -17.43 16.76 -6.64
N THR A 201 -16.24 16.42 -7.13
CA THR A 201 -16.04 15.99 -8.52
C THR A 201 -16.81 14.70 -8.83
N PHE A 202 -16.80 13.74 -7.89
CA PHE A 202 -17.55 12.50 -8.02
C PHE A 202 -19.06 12.77 -8.09
N LYS A 203 -19.60 13.60 -7.18
CA LYS A 203 -21.02 14.01 -7.18
C LYS A 203 -21.42 14.69 -8.48
N GLN A 204 -20.58 15.59 -9.02
CA GLN A 204 -20.85 16.24 -10.30
C GLN A 204 -20.94 15.23 -11.45
N ARG A 205 -19.93 14.37 -11.61
CA ARG A 205 -19.94 13.34 -12.66
C ARG A 205 -21.10 12.36 -12.53
N PHE A 206 -21.45 12.00 -11.30
CA PHE A 206 -22.60 11.13 -11.03
C PHE A 206 -23.92 11.78 -11.45
N ASN A 207 -24.09 13.07 -11.15
CA ASN A 207 -25.28 13.81 -11.56
C ASN A 207 -25.36 13.99 -13.09
N GLU A 208 -24.25 14.30 -13.75
CA GLU A 208 -24.17 14.37 -15.22
C GLU A 208 -24.55 13.04 -15.87
N LEU A 209 -24.02 11.93 -15.35
CA LEU A 209 -24.32 10.61 -15.86
C LEU A 209 -25.79 10.23 -15.66
N ASN A 210 -26.37 10.55 -14.50
CA ASN A 210 -27.79 10.33 -14.23
C ASN A 210 -28.70 11.16 -15.15
N GLU A 211 -28.29 12.38 -15.51
CA GLU A 211 -29.03 13.19 -16.47
C GLU A 211 -29.04 12.54 -17.86
N ILE A 212 -27.89 12.04 -18.32
CA ILE A 212 -27.79 11.30 -19.59
C ILE A 212 -28.67 10.04 -19.55
N TYR A 213 -28.70 9.31 -18.43
CA TYR A 213 -29.57 8.14 -18.29
C TYR A 213 -31.05 8.52 -18.38
N ARG A 214 -31.48 9.57 -17.67
CA ARG A 214 -32.86 10.07 -17.73
C ARG A 214 -33.26 10.48 -19.15
N GLN A 215 -32.38 11.18 -19.86
CA GLN A 215 -32.63 11.58 -21.26
C GLN A 215 -32.80 10.35 -22.18
N ARG A 216 -31.96 9.32 -22.03
CA ARG A 216 -32.09 8.10 -22.82
C ARG A 216 -33.36 7.32 -22.50
N GLU A 217 -33.77 7.32 -21.24
CA GLU A 217 -35.01 6.68 -20.80
C GLU A 217 -36.23 7.38 -21.40
N THR A 218 -36.26 8.71 -21.40
CA THR A 218 -37.32 9.48 -22.06
C THR A 218 -37.34 9.27 -23.57
N GLU A 219 -36.18 9.29 -24.24
CA GLU A 219 -36.11 9.01 -25.69
C GLU A 219 -36.58 7.60 -26.04
N LEU A 220 -36.26 6.61 -25.20
CA LEU A 220 -36.71 5.23 -25.40
C LEU A 220 -38.22 5.12 -25.20
N GLN A 221 -38.76 5.80 -24.19
CA GLN A 221 -40.19 5.80 -23.90
C GLN A 221 -40.99 6.47 -25.02
N GLU A 222 -40.53 7.61 -25.55
CA GLU A 222 -41.13 8.26 -26.73
C GLU A 222 -41.09 7.35 -27.96
N LYS A 223 -40.00 6.61 -28.18
CA LYS A 223 -39.90 5.65 -29.29
C LYS A 223 -40.85 4.47 -29.13
N ILE A 224 -41.04 3.99 -27.90
CA ILE A 224 -42.00 2.92 -27.59
C ILE A 224 -43.42 3.42 -27.87
N GLU A 225 -43.79 4.59 -27.34
CA GLU A 225 -45.12 5.19 -27.54
C GLU A 225 -45.40 5.41 -29.04
N HIS A 226 -44.44 5.99 -29.77
CA HIS A 226 -44.57 6.18 -31.21
C HIS A 226 -44.74 4.84 -31.97
N PHE A 227 -43.99 3.81 -31.57
CA PHE A 227 -44.10 2.48 -32.18
C PHE A 227 -45.46 1.82 -31.89
N GLU A 228 -45.99 1.97 -30.67
CA GLU A 228 -47.32 1.48 -30.28
C GLU A 228 -48.43 2.18 -31.06
N GLU A 229 -48.38 3.50 -31.21
CA GLU A 229 -49.33 4.25 -32.04
C GLU A 229 -49.30 3.78 -33.51
N ASP A 230 -48.11 3.58 -34.05
CA ASP A 230 -47.90 3.12 -35.43
C ASP A 230 -48.42 1.69 -35.65
N LEU A 231 -48.26 0.81 -34.66
CA LEU A 231 -48.86 -0.52 -34.67
C LEU A 231 -50.39 -0.44 -34.62
N GLN A 232 -50.93 0.41 -33.76
CA GLN A 232 -52.38 0.59 -33.64
C GLN A 232 -53.00 1.11 -34.94
N LYS A 233 -52.40 2.13 -35.57
CA LYS A 233 -52.85 2.65 -36.87
C LYS A 233 -52.85 1.59 -37.96
N ARG A 234 -51.78 0.78 -38.04
CA ARG A 234 -51.69 -0.33 -39.00
C ARG A 234 -52.79 -1.37 -38.79
N PHE A 235 -53.03 -1.74 -37.53
CA PHE A 235 -54.07 -2.69 -37.18
C PHE A 235 -55.47 -2.17 -37.53
N GLU A 236 -55.77 -0.90 -37.22
CA GLU A 236 -57.03 -0.26 -37.58
C GLU A 236 -57.25 -0.17 -39.10
N GLU A 237 -56.21 0.19 -39.86
CA GLU A 237 -56.28 0.24 -41.32
C GLU A 237 -56.52 -1.14 -41.94
N GLU A 238 -55.87 -2.18 -41.42
CA GLU A 238 -56.06 -3.56 -41.86
C GLU A 238 -57.50 -4.04 -41.58
N LEU A 239 -58.05 -3.73 -40.40
CA LEU A 239 -59.44 -4.01 -40.07
C LEU A 239 -60.40 -3.34 -41.05
N ARG A 240 -60.16 -2.05 -41.38
CA ARG A 240 -60.97 -1.29 -42.35
C ARG A 240 -60.95 -1.95 -43.72
N ARG A 241 -59.76 -2.30 -44.22
CA ARG A 241 -59.58 -2.97 -45.52
C ARG A 241 -60.30 -4.33 -45.55
N LYS A 242 -60.27 -5.08 -44.45
CA LYS A 242 -60.97 -6.37 -44.35
C LYS A 242 -62.49 -6.19 -44.42
N PHE A 243 -63.04 -5.25 -43.65
CA PHE A 243 -64.48 -4.97 -43.66
C PHE A 243 -64.98 -4.51 -45.04
N GLU A 244 -64.21 -3.69 -45.76
CA GLU A 244 -64.54 -3.28 -47.13
C GLU A 244 -64.56 -4.46 -48.12
N ARG A 245 -63.64 -5.43 -47.98
CA ARG A 245 -63.63 -6.65 -48.81
C ARG A 245 -64.85 -7.52 -48.54
N GLU A 246 -65.17 -7.73 -47.26
CA GLU A 246 -66.32 -8.53 -46.85
C GLU A 246 -67.65 -7.89 -47.29
N LYS A 247 -67.77 -6.56 -47.32
CA LYS A 247 -68.96 -5.85 -47.85
C LYS A 247 -69.19 -6.09 -49.35
N ARG A 248 -68.14 -6.33 -50.15
CA ARG A 248 -68.24 -6.55 -51.61
C ARG A 248 -68.56 -8.01 -51.99
N GLN A 249 -68.45 -8.95 -51.05
CA GLN A 249 -68.68 -10.38 -51.33
C GLN A 249 -70.15 -10.80 -51.46
N PRO A 250 -71.12 -10.28 -50.66
CA PRO A 250 -72.53 -10.70 -50.74
C PRO A 250 -73.22 -10.36 -52.06
N GLU A 251 -72.78 -9.31 -52.76
CA GLU A 251 -73.36 -8.89 -54.05
C GLU A 251 -72.88 -9.78 -55.21
N ARG A 252 -71.71 -10.42 -55.09
CA ARG A 252 -71.17 -11.35 -56.09
C ARG A 252 -71.73 -12.77 -55.96
N ALA A 253 -72.23 -13.15 -54.78
CA ALA A 253 -72.62 -14.52 -54.45
C ALA A 253 -73.99 -14.97 -55.01
N ARG A 254 -74.62 -14.19 -55.89
CA ARG A 254 -75.94 -14.51 -56.44
C ARG A 254 -75.94 -14.85 -57.92
N VAL A 255 -74.90 -14.52 -58.67
CA VAL A 255 -74.81 -14.82 -60.10
C VAL A 255 -74.19 -16.21 -60.26
N TYR A 256 -74.80 -17.05 -61.10
CA TYR A 256 -74.29 -18.40 -61.38
C TYR A 256 -74.56 -18.79 -62.82
N TRP A 257 -73.80 -19.77 -63.32
CA TRP A 257 -74.01 -20.34 -64.65
C TRP A 257 -75.10 -21.41 -64.61
N SER A 258 -76.11 -21.21 -65.46
CA SER A 258 -77.22 -22.16 -65.69
C SER A 258 -77.12 -22.76 -67.08
N ASN A 259 -77.76 -23.91 -67.30
CA ASN A 259 -77.84 -24.57 -68.60
C ASN A 259 -76.47 -24.78 -69.26
N ILE A 260 -75.51 -25.35 -68.52
CA ILE A 260 -74.21 -25.74 -69.08
C ILE A 260 -74.46 -26.84 -70.13
N GLN A 261 -74.15 -26.53 -71.39
CA GLN A 261 -74.36 -27.39 -72.54
C GLN A 261 -73.05 -27.51 -73.32
N GLY A 262 -72.58 -28.74 -73.51
CA GLY A 262 -71.50 -29.03 -74.44
C GLY A 262 -72.03 -29.03 -75.88
N GLU A 263 -71.22 -28.59 -76.84
CA GLU A 263 -71.56 -28.71 -78.26
C GLU A 263 -71.71 -30.19 -78.68
N ASP A 264 -72.39 -30.48 -79.79
CA ASP A 264 -72.66 -31.87 -80.17
C ASP A 264 -71.39 -32.64 -80.58
N HIS A 265 -70.35 -31.91 -80.98
CA HIS A 265 -69.09 -32.44 -81.50
C HIS A 265 -67.88 -31.90 -80.72
N CYS A 266 -66.83 -32.72 -80.68
CA CYS A 266 -65.54 -32.39 -80.13
C CYS A 266 -64.78 -31.46 -81.08
N ILE A 267 -64.09 -30.48 -80.51
CA ILE A 267 -63.30 -29.52 -81.29
C ILE A 267 -61.83 -29.98 -81.45
N ALA A 268 -61.38 -30.89 -80.61
CA ALA A 268 -60.10 -31.59 -80.70
C ALA A 268 -60.09 -32.81 -79.74
N ASN A 269 -59.06 -33.65 -79.84
CA ASN A 269 -58.88 -34.77 -78.93
C ASN A 269 -58.84 -34.31 -77.46
N GLY A 270 -59.76 -34.85 -76.66
CA GLY A 270 -59.96 -34.48 -75.27
C GLY A 270 -60.45 -33.04 -75.06
N ARG A 271 -60.91 -32.32 -76.10
CA ARG A 271 -61.38 -30.94 -75.96
C ARG A 271 -62.78 -30.77 -76.51
N LYS A 272 -63.65 -30.16 -75.70
CA LYS A 272 -65.04 -29.90 -76.06
C LYS A 272 -65.42 -28.47 -75.71
N LYS A 273 -66.18 -27.83 -76.59
CA LYS A 273 -66.69 -26.49 -76.34
C LYS A 273 -67.98 -26.57 -75.52
N TYR A 274 -68.09 -25.71 -74.52
CA TYR A 274 -69.24 -25.60 -73.64
C TYR A 274 -69.79 -24.18 -73.68
N THR A 275 -71.09 -24.07 -73.54
CA THR A 275 -71.79 -22.80 -73.36
C THR A 275 -72.71 -22.86 -72.16
N ALA A 276 -72.93 -21.72 -71.50
CA ALA A 276 -73.82 -21.62 -70.36
C ALA A 276 -74.41 -20.22 -70.29
N GLN A 277 -75.61 -20.11 -69.74
CA GLN A 277 -76.29 -18.83 -69.58
C GLN A 277 -76.08 -18.31 -68.15
N LEU A 278 -75.67 -17.04 -68.05
CA LEU A 278 -75.54 -16.36 -66.78
C LEU A 278 -76.93 -16.09 -66.19
N ALA A 279 -77.18 -16.59 -64.98
CA ALA A 279 -78.48 -16.51 -64.33
C ALA A 279 -78.42 -15.66 -63.06
N ASN A 280 -79.61 -15.18 -62.65
CA ASN A 280 -79.82 -14.39 -61.44
C ASN A 280 -79.02 -13.08 -61.41
N LEU A 281 -78.86 -12.46 -62.58
CA LEU A 281 -78.24 -11.15 -62.72
C LEU A 281 -79.18 -10.07 -62.16
N LEU A 282 -78.71 -9.29 -61.19
CA LEU A 282 -79.45 -8.15 -60.66
C LEU A 282 -79.33 -6.95 -61.61
N PRO A 283 -80.37 -6.10 -61.76
CA PRO A 283 -80.34 -4.93 -62.65
C PRO A 283 -79.21 -3.92 -62.37
N THR A 284 -78.61 -3.98 -61.18
CA THR A 284 -77.54 -3.08 -60.73
C THR A 284 -76.13 -3.60 -61.02
N VAL A 285 -76.00 -4.85 -61.48
CA VAL A 285 -74.71 -5.50 -61.77
C VAL A 285 -74.42 -5.38 -63.25
N ASP A 286 -73.20 -5.00 -63.61
CA ASP A 286 -72.74 -5.01 -65.00
C ASP A 286 -72.69 -6.46 -65.50
N ALA A 287 -73.50 -6.76 -66.52
CA ALA A 287 -73.70 -8.09 -67.06
C ALA A 287 -72.40 -8.68 -67.64
N MET A 288 -71.57 -7.84 -68.27
CA MET A 288 -70.30 -8.26 -68.87
C MET A 288 -69.23 -8.48 -67.81
N ASP A 289 -69.13 -7.58 -66.83
CA ASP A 289 -68.23 -7.77 -65.68
C ASP A 289 -68.57 -9.05 -64.91
N ALA A 290 -69.87 -9.33 -64.71
CA ALA A 290 -70.30 -10.57 -64.08
C ALA A 290 -69.95 -11.80 -64.93
N CYS A 291 -70.07 -11.72 -66.26
CA CYS A 291 -69.71 -12.81 -67.16
C CYS A 291 -68.21 -13.14 -67.08
N GLU A 292 -67.35 -12.13 -67.11
CA GLU A 292 -65.89 -12.34 -67.12
C GLU A 292 -65.36 -12.84 -65.77
N ASN A 293 -66.04 -12.53 -64.67
CA ASN A 293 -65.55 -12.80 -63.32
C ASN A 293 -66.29 -13.93 -62.57
N THR A 294 -67.31 -14.56 -63.18
CA THR A 294 -68.04 -15.67 -62.55
C THR A 294 -67.41 -17.01 -62.97
N PRO A 295 -66.83 -17.78 -62.02
CA PRO A 295 -66.26 -19.09 -62.35
C PRO A 295 -67.36 -20.12 -62.67
N VAL A 296 -67.05 -21.09 -63.53
CA VAL A 296 -67.92 -22.23 -63.84
C VAL A 296 -67.25 -23.55 -63.46
N GLU A 297 -68.03 -24.54 -63.07
CA GLU A 297 -67.56 -25.92 -62.90
C GLU A 297 -68.08 -26.78 -64.06
N ILE A 298 -67.17 -27.34 -64.86
CA ILE A 298 -67.49 -28.24 -65.97
C ILE A 298 -66.76 -29.55 -65.68
N ASN A 299 -67.52 -30.64 -65.50
CA ASN A 299 -66.99 -31.97 -65.22
C ASN A 299 -66.02 -32.03 -64.03
N GLY A 300 -66.29 -31.27 -62.96
CA GLY A 300 -65.47 -31.23 -61.74
C GLY A 300 -64.23 -30.34 -61.82
N ILE A 301 -64.01 -29.63 -62.92
CA ILE A 301 -62.92 -28.67 -63.09
C ILE A 301 -63.49 -27.25 -63.05
N THR A 302 -62.93 -26.39 -62.19
CA THR A 302 -63.32 -24.98 -62.09
C THR A 302 -62.54 -24.13 -63.10
N TYR A 303 -63.26 -23.44 -63.98
CA TYR A 303 -62.72 -22.46 -64.91
C TYR A 303 -62.98 -21.06 -64.35
N GLY A 304 -61.92 -20.26 -64.17
CA GLY A 304 -62.01 -18.95 -63.53
C GLY A 304 -62.80 -17.91 -64.33
N SER A 305 -62.76 -18.00 -65.66
CA SER A 305 -63.46 -17.09 -66.57
C SER A 305 -63.78 -17.80 -67.90
N PRO A 306 -64.84 -17.39 -68.62
CA PRO A 306 -65.08 -17.82 -70.00
C PRO A 306 -64.01 -17.28 -70.95
N ILE A 307 -63.82 -17.97 -72.08
CA ILE A 307 -62.97 -17.53 -73.19
C ILE A 307 -63.60 -16.35 -73.90
N SER A 308 -64.93 -16.35 -74.01
CA SER A 308 -65.70 -15.23 -74.53
C SER A 308 -67.07 -15.13 -73.87
N CYS A 309 -67.55 -13.90 -73.79
CA CYS A 309 -68.88 -13.53 -73.33
C CYS A 309 -69.67 -12.99 -74.52
N GLU A 310 -70.90 -13.46 -74.69
CA GLU A 310 -71.79 -13.06 -75.77
C GLU A 310 -73.09 -12.53 -75.18
N ASP A 311 -73.44 -11.29 -75.50
CA ASP A 311 -74.75 -10.72 -75.18
C ASP A 311 -75.74 -11.09 -76.28
N GLN A 312 -76.72 -11.94 -75.94
CA GLN A 312 -77.77 -12.38 -76.87
C GLN A 312 -78.98 -11.44 -76.89
N GLY A 313 -78.92 -10.31 -76.18
CA GLY A 313 -80.02 -9.37 -76.01
C GLY A 313 -80.97 -9.77 -74.88
N ASN A 314 -81.89 -8.86 -74.51
CA ASN A 314 -82.86 -9.05 -73.43
C ASN A 314 -82.23 -9.44 -72.06
N GLY A 315 -80.98 -9.05 -71.82
CA GLY A 315 -80.25 -9.35 -70.58
C GLY A 315 -79.75 -10.79 -70.48
N VAL A 316 -79.71 -11.53 -71.59
CA VAL A 316 -79.17 -12.89 -71.64
C VAL A 316 -77.70 -12.85 -72.03
N ILE A 317 -76.83 -13.14 -71.07
CA ILE A 317 -75.40 -13.30 -71.33
C ILE A 317 -75.05 -14.79 -71.39
N ARG A 318 -74.29 -15.17 -72.41
CA ARG A 318 -73.78 -16.53 -72.61
C ARG A 318 -72.26 -16.53 -72.51
N GLY A 319 -71.72 -17.39 -71.67
CA GLY A 319 -70.29 -17.67 -71.60
C GLY A 319 -69.92 -18.85 -72.50
N HIS A 320 -68.69 -18.85 -73.01
CA HIS A 320 -68.11 -19.92 -73.82
C HIS A 320 -66.82 -20.42 -73.19
N TRP A 321 -66.67 -21.73 -73.06
CA TRP A 321 -65.46 -22.39 -72.54
C TRP A 321 -65.00 -23.48 -73.49
N ILE A 322 -63.70 -23.77 -73.45
CA ILE A 322 -63.16 -25.01 -74.00
C ILE A 322 -62.72 -25.83 -72.79
N ALA A 323 -63.41 -26.94 -72.55
CA ALA A 323 -63.01 -27.86 -71.52
C ALA A 323 -61.98 -28.84 -72.09
N ASP A 324 -60.88 -29.00 -71.35
CA ASP A 324 -59.85 -29.99 -71.67
C ASP A 324 -60.11 -31.29 -70.89
N LYS A 325 -59.52 -32.38 -71.37
CA LYS A 325 -59.64 -33.74 -70.82
C LYS A 325 -61.07 -34.29 -70.82
N GLU A 326 -61.86 -33.91 -71.82
CA GLU A 326 -63.20 -34.46 -72.01
C GLU A 326 -63.13 -35.92 -72.44
N LEU A 327 -63.60 -36.83 -71.58
CA LEU A 327 -63.51 -38.28 -71.82
C LEU A 327 -64.26 -38.72 -73.09
N MET A 328 -65.38 -38.08 -73.40
CA MET A 328 -66.15 -38.35 -74.62
C MET A 328 -65.42 -37.93 -75.90
N CYS A 329 -64.45 -37.01 -75.78
CA CYS A 329 -63.62 -36.54 -76.89
C CYS A 329 -62.24 -37.21 -76.94
N ALA A 330 -61.96 -38.16 -76.04
CA ALA A 330 -60.67 -38.83 -75.95
C ALA A 330 -60.58 -39.97 -76.99
N ALA A 331 -60.17 -39.61 -78.20
CA ALA A 331 -59.75 -40.57 -79.20
C ALA A 331 -58.35 -41.12 -78.86
N TYR A 332 -58.07 -42.32 -79.34
CA TYR A 332 -56.76 -42.96 -79.17
C TYR A 332 -56.35 -43.71 -80.43
N TRP A 333 -55.07 -44.06 -80.54
CA TRP A 333 -54.54 -44.87 -81.62
C TRP A 333 -54.63 -46.36 -81.25
N GLU A 334 -55.44 -47.15 -81.98
CA GLU A 334 -55.71 -48.56 -81.64
C GLU A 334 -54.45 -49.42 -81.72
N PHE A 335 -53.72 -49.30 -82.82
CA PHE A 335 -52.47 -49.99 -83.06
C PHE A 335 -51.61 -49.19 -84.04
N THR A 336 -50.29 -49.28 -83.85
CA THR A 336 -49.29 -48.63 -84.71
C THR A 336 -48.68 -49.65 -85.67
N GLN A 337 -48.46 -49.23 -86.90
CA GLN A 337 -47.81 -49.99 -87.96
C GLN A 337 -46.57 -49.24 -88.42
N VAL A 338 -45.41 -49.81 -88.13
CA VAL A 338 -44.15 -49.33 -88.67
C VAL A 338 -44.03 -49.83 -90.11
N LYS A 339 -43.86 -48.91 -91.06
CA LYS A 339 -43.68 -49.17 -92.49
C LYS A 339 -42.21 -49.06 -92.87
N ASP A 340 -41.93 -49.17 -94.17
CA ASP A 340 -40.60 -48.98 -94.72
C ASP A 340 -40.14 -47.52 -94.61
N CYS A 341 -38.85 -47.29 -94.90
CA CYS A 341 -38.29 -45.96 -95.04
C CYS A 341 -39.04 -45.16 -96.12
N THR A 342 -39.29 -43.88 -95.86
CA THR A 342 -40.11 -43.02 -96.75
C THR A 342 -39.48 -42.84 -98.14
N ALA A 343 -38.14 -42.82 -98.18
CA ALA A 343 -37.32 -42.89 -99.39
C ALA A 343 -35.94 -43.46 -99.02
N PRO A 344 -35.16 -44.00 -99.99
CA PRO A 344 -33.78 -44.43 -99.72
C PRO A 344 -32.95 -43.27 -99.17
N LYS A 345 -32.25 -43.51 -98.04
CA LYS A 345 -31.41 -42.52 -97.34
C LYS A 345 -32.14 -41.28 -96.81
N SER A 346 -33.45 -41.35 -96.59
CA SER A 346 -34.21 -40.21 -96.06
C SER A 346 -33.91 -39.94 -94.57
N GLY A 347 -33.41 -40.93 -93.85
CA GLY A 347 -33.37 -40.91 -92.38
C GLY A 347 -34.76 -40.88 -91.73
N LEU A 348 -35.83 -41.14 -92.51
CA LEU A 348 -37.22 -41.09 -92.06
C LEU A 348 -37.92 -42.41 -92.35
N ARG A 349 -38.63 -42.93 -91.35
CA ARG A 349 -39.49 -44.11 -91.46
C ARG A 349 -40.95 -43.72 -91.34
N ARG A 350 -41.81 -44.33 -92.16
CA ARG A 350 -43.25 -44.09 -92.05
C ARG A 350 -43.86 -44.92 -90.93
N VAL A 351 -44.66 -44.28 -90.09
CA VAL A 351 -45.51 -44.93 -89.07
C VAL A 351 -46.95 -44.56 -89.38
N GLU A 352 -47.83 -45.55 -89.33
CA GLU A 352 -49.26 -45.37 -89.53
C GLU A 352 -50.00 -45.89 -88.29
N ALA A 353 -51.08 -45.25 -87.88
CA ALA A 353 -51.88 -45.73 -86.75
C ALA A 353 -53.37 -45.53 -87.03
N LYS A 354 -54.20 -46.52 -86.68
CA LYS A 354 -55.64 -46.44 -86.85
C LYS A 354 -56.27 -45.68 -85.68
N LEU A 355 -57.11 -44.69 -85.97
CA LEU A 355 -57.84 -43.94 -84.94
C LEU A 355 -59.00 -44.78 -84.39
N GLY A 356 -59.09 -44.87 -83.07
CA GLY A 356 -60.10 -45.60 -82.32
C GLY A 356 -60.96 -44.70 -81.43
N ALA A 357 -62.07 -45.29 -80.94
CA ALA A 357 -63.05 -44.66 -80.05
C ALA A 357 -63.63 -43.32 -80.52
N VAL A 358 -63.97 -43.25 -81.81
CA VAL A 358 -64.66 -42.09 -82.38
C VAL A 358 -66.14 -42.41 -82.57
N HIS A 359 -67.01 -41.64 -81.91
CA HIS A 359 -68.46 -41.75 -82.10
C HIS A 359 -68.88 -41.36 -83.52
N ASP A 360 -69.99 -41.92 -84.02
CA ASP A 360 -70.48 -41.66 -85.39
C ASP A 360 -70.88 -40.21 -85.64
N SER A 361 -71.21 -39.46 -84.59
CA SER A 361 -71.59 -38.04 -84.65
C SER A 361 -70.41 -37.08 -84.65
N GLU A 362 -69.18 -37.57 -84.42
CA GLU A 362 -68.01 -36.74 -84.22
C GLU A 362 -67.30 -36.41 -85.54
N ASP A 363 -66.62 -35.26 -85.56
CA ASP A 363 -65.69 -34.92 -86.63
C ASP A 363 -64.42 -35.77 -86.51
N ARG A 364 -64.46 -36.92 -87.16
CA ARG A 364 -63.38 -37.92 -87.16
C ARG A 364 -62.07 -37.38 -87.74
N GLU A 365 -62.15 -36.45 -88.69
CA GLU A 365 -60.96 -35.85 -89.29
C GLU A 365 -60.29 -34.91 -88.28
N THR A 366 -61.07 -34.07 -87.61
CA THR A 366 -60.59 -33.20 -86.53
C THR A 366 -59.98 -33.99 -85.38
N LEU A 367 -60.63 -35.07 -84.93
CA LEU A 367 -60.06 -35.94 -83.90
C LEU A 367 -58.77 -36.61 -84.38
N CYS A 368 -58.72 -37.10 -85.62
CA CYS A 368 -57.51 -37.67 -86.20
C CYS A 368 -56.34 -36.67 -86.18
N LEU A 369 -56.57 -35.44 -86.62
CA LEU A 369 -55.56 -34.38 -86.71
C LEU A 369 -55.14 -33.80 -85.36
N THR A 370 -55.83 -34.13 -84.27
CA THR A 370 -55.55 -33.57 -82.93
C THR A 370 -55.22 -34.62 -81.89
N THR A 371 -55.24 -35.91 -82.24
CA THR A 371 -54.87 -37.00 -81.34
C THR A 371 -53.35 -37.17 -81.34
N PRO A 372 -52.65 -36.90 -80.23
CA PRO A 372 -51.21 -37.03 -80.18
C PRO A 372 -50.79 -38.51 -80.18
N LEU A 373 -49.58 -38.79 -80.66
CA LEU A 373 -48.98 -40.13 -80.59
C LEU A 373 -47.52 -40.02 -80.14
N THR A 374 -47.12 -40.86 -79.19
CA THR A 374 -45.71 -40.98 -78.78
C THR A 374 -45.05 -42.13 -79.55
N ILE A 375 -44.02 -41.82 -80.33
CA ILE A 375 -43.24 -42.79 -81.12
C ILE A 375 -41.79 -42.67 -80.70
N ASN A 376 -41.16 -43.77 -80.29
CA ASN A 376 -39.75 -43.80 -79.83
C ASN A 376 -39.41 -42.77 -78.72
N GLY A 377 -40.38 -42.44 -77.86
CA GLY A 377 -40.21 -41.48 -76.77
C GLY A 377 -40.42 -40.01 -77.15
N GLU A 378 -40.66 -39.71 -78.43
CA GLU A 378 -41.03 -38.37 -78.92
C GLU A 378 -42.55 -38.28 -79.10
N THR A 379 -43.18 -37.23 -78.57
CA THR A 379 -44.62 -37.00 -78.70
C THR A 379 -44.90 -36.08 -79.87
N TYR A 380 -45.63 -36.61 -80.84
CA TYR A 380 -46.12 -35.88 -82.00
C TYR A 380 -47.53 -35.35 -81.69
N GLU A 381 -47.71 -34.03 -81.67
CA GLU A 381 -48.99 -33.40 -81.34
C GLU A 381 -50.11 -33.74 -82.34
N ARG A 382 -49.73 -34.00 -83.60
CA ARG A 382 -50.64 -34.38 -84.68
C ARG A 382 -49.95 -35.25 -85.73
N PRO A 383 -50.69 -36.07 -86.48
CA PRO A 383 -50.20 -36.69 -87.71
C PRO A 383 -49.93 -35.68 -88.82
N MET A 384 -49.06 -36.05 -89.77
CA MET A 384 -48.82 -35.29 -91.00
C MET A 384 -50.01 -35.39 -91.96
N ALA A 385 -50.72 -36.51 -91.95
CA ALA A 385 -51.92 -36.74 -92.76
C ALA A 385 -52.91 -37.66 -92.04
N CYS A 386 -54.20 -37.45 -92.36
CA CYS A 386 -55.33 -38.18 -91.79
C CYS A 386 -56.25 -38.80 -92.85
N PRO A 387 -55.75 -39.67 -93.75
CA PRO A 387 -56.61 -40.31 -94.75
C PRO A 387 -57.70 -41.18 -94.12
N ASN A 388 -58.91 -41.06 -94.66
CA ASN A 388 -59.99 -42.03 -94.44
C ASN A 388 -59.88 -43.16 -95.48
N TRP A 389 -59.34 -44.31 -95.07
CA TRP A 389 -59.20 -45.47 -95.93
C TRP A 389 -60.51 -46.25 -96.00
N ILE A 390 -60.96 -46.55 -97.22
CA ILE A 390 -62.15 -47.37 -97.47
C ILE A 390 -61.72 -48.53 -98.39
N SER A 391 -60.97 -49.46 -97.82
CA SER A 391 -60.53 -50.69 -98.50
C SER A 391 -60.84 -51.91 -97.66
N TRP A 392 -60.82 -53.09 -98.27
CA TRP A 392 -61.07 -54.36 -97.59
C TRP A 392 -59.96 -54.73 -96.57
N GLU A 393 -58.75 -54.19 -96.73
CA GLU A 393 -57.61 -54.39 -95.80
C GLU A 393 -57.48 -53.28 -94.74
N LYS A 394 -57.90 -52.05 -95.06
CA LYS A 394 -57.85 -50.89 -94.16
C LYS A 394 -59.15 -50.08 -94.25
N TYR A 395 -59.80 -49.93 -93.10
CA TYR A 395 -61.01 -49.12 -92.92
C TYR A 395 -60.83 -48.07 -91.81
N GLY A 396 -61.38 -46.88 -92.01
CA GLY A 396 -61.43 -45.79 -91.03
C GLY A 396 -60.36 -44.72 -91.22
N PHE A 397 -60.23 -43.82 -90.25
CA PHE A 397 -59.23 -42.75 -90.26
C PHE A 397 -57.90 -43.27 -89.70
N TRP A 398 -56.81 -42.91 -90.39
CA TRP A 398 -55.46 -43.30 -90.01
C TRP A 398 -54.57 -42.07 -89.94
N GLY A 399 -53.80 -41.95 -88.85
CA GLY A 399 -52.72 -40.98 -88.77
C GLY A 399 -51.47 -41.52 -89.47
N ILE A 400 -50.75 -40.62 -90.16
CA ILE A 400 -49.47 -40.92 -90.80
C ILE A 400 -48.40 -39.96 -90.25
N TRP A 401 -47.26 -40.51 -89.85
CA TRP A 401 -46.08 -39.77 -89.41
C TRP A 401 -44.86 -40.29 -90.17
N ASP A 402 -43.99 -39.38 -90.59
CA ASP A 402 -42.65 -39.72 -91.05
C ASP A 402 -41.68 -39.35 -89.91
N VAL A 403 -41.19 -40.37 -89.20
CA VAL A 403 -40.39 -40.22 -87.97
C VAL A 403 -38.91 -40.47 -88.24
N ALA A 404 -38.02 -39.81 -87.50
CA ALA A 404 -36.59 -40.02 -87.63
C ALA A 404 -36.20 -41.45 -87.25
N ASP A 405 -35.41 -42.10 -88.11
CA ASP A 405 -34.89 -43.45 -87.89
C ASP A 405 -33.52 -43.59 -88.57
N GLU A 406 -32.48 -43.80 -87.76
CA GLU A 406 -31.09 -43.96 -88.21
C GLU A 406 -30.90 -45.18 -89.12
N SER A 407 -31.78 -46.17 -89.04
CA SER A 407 -31.73 -47.34 -89.93
C SER A 407 -32.18 -47.03 -91.37
N CYS A 408 -32.76 -45.85 -91.62
CA CYS A 408 -33.18 -45.36 -92.93
C CYS A 408 -32.13 -44.47 -93.64
N THR A 409 -30.86 -44.62 -93.27
CA THR A 409 -29.71 -43.83 -93.78
C THR A 409 -29.06 -44.36 -95.05
#